data_AF-A0A7C6JDG1-F1
#
_entry.id   AF-A0A7C6JDG1-F1
#
_cell.length_a   1.000
_cell.length_b   1.000
_cell.length_c   1.000
_cell.angle_alpha   90.00
_cell.angle_beta   90.00
_cell.angle_gamma   90.00
#
_symmetry.space_group_name_H-M   'P 1'
#
loop_
_entity.id
_entity.type
_entity.pdbx_description
1 polymer ?
#
loop_
_entity_poly.entity_id
_entity_poly.type
_entity_poly.pdbx_seq_one_letter_code
_entity_poly.pdbx_strand_id
1 'polypeptide(L)'
;EEWKVLQFFFYSQWRALKEYANAKGIAIVGDLPIFVSGDSVDVWSNRHFMKIGKDSLPTGIAGVPPDAFSPTGQLWGNPVYDWEVLREENYSWWIKRIERELELTDMLRIDHFRGFEAYWEVPYGDATAEGGKWIKAPGDHFFKTLRNHFGHLPFIAEDLGVITPEVELLRDSNNLPGMKILQFAFNPLGEGRLEVENPYLTHNYVENCAAYTGTHDNDTTRGWYAKLPEETRDIVRRYLSCSDESAPWHMVRSVMASVARYAIIPLQDVLNLSSEARMNTPGTCGEENWSWQLTEEQLNREITTTLINMTAPFGRDGGYKDLLLSDGVEVL
;
A
#
# COMPACT_ATOMS: atom_id res chain seq x y z
N GLU A 1 5.40 21.64 26.12
CA GLU A 1 6.76 21.90 25.60
C GLU A 1 7.46 20.63 25.13
N GLU A 2 7.58 19.57 25.93
CA GLU A 2 8.20 18.29 25.53
C GLU A 2 7.72 17.73 24.17
N TRP A 3 6.41 17.51 24.00
CA TRP A 3 5.84 17.03 22.73
C TRP A 3 6.19 17.91 21.53
N LYS A 4 6.24 19.24 21.72
CA LYS A 4 6.62 20.17 20.65
C LYS A 4 8.09 20.02 20.26
N VAL A 5 8.97 19.78 21.24
CA VAL A 5 10.40 19.56 21.02
C VAL A 5 10.63 18.24 20.28
N LEU A 6 9.93 17.16 20.68
CA LEU A 6 10.00 15.88 19.97
C LEU A 6 9.56 16.02 18.51
N GLN A 7 8.42 16.69 18.29
CA GLN A 7 7.93 16.99 16.94
C GLN A 7 8.94 17.85 16.15
N PHE A 8 9.53 18.87 16.77
CA PHE A 8 10.56 19.69 16.14
C PHE A 8 11.76 18.87 15.65
N PHE A 9 12.29 17.96 16.48
CA PHE A 9 13.40 17.11 16.08
C PHE A 9 13.01 16.14 14.97
N PHE A 10 11.85 15.49 15.08
CA PHE A 10 11.33 14.62 14.03
C PHE A 10 11.25 15.35 12.69
N TYR A 11 10.59 16.51 12.64
CA TYR A 11 10.44 17.27 11.39
C TYR A 11 11.76 17.81 10.85
N SER A 12 12.69 18.19 11.72
CA SER A 12 14.00 18.67 11.30
C SER A 12 14.79 17.55 10.63
N GLN A 13 14.81 16.36 11.23
CA GLN A 13 15.50 15.19 10.69
C GLN A 13 14.82 14.67 9.41
N TRP A 14 13.49 14.56 9.42
CA TRP A 14 12.72 14.09 8.26
C TRP A 14 12.88 15.02 7.06
N ARG A 15 12.84 16.34 7.29
CA ARG A 15 13.09 17.32 6.22
C ARG A 15 14.49 17.17 5.63
N ALA A 16 15.51 17.03 6.46
CA ALA A 16 16.88 16.82 5.99
C ALA A 16 16.99 15.55 5.14
N LEU A 17 16.32 14.46 5.54
CA LEU A 17 16.27 13.21 4.76
C LEU A 17 15.54 13.40 3.43
N LYS A 18 14.36 14.04 3.43
CA LYS A 18 13.59 14.30 2.20
C LYS A 18 14.37 15.19 1.23
N GLU A 19 15.01 16.25 1.73
CA GLU A 19 15.85 17.14 0.92
C GLU A 19 17.02 16.38 0.30
N TYR A 20 17.67 15.50 1.07
CA TYR A 20 18.74 14.64 0.56
C TYR A 20 18.25 13.67 -0.52
N ALA A 21 17.13 12.97 -0.29
CA ALA A 21 16.53 12.04 -1.25
C ALA A 21 16.13 12.75 -2.55
N ASN A 22 15.44 13.88 -2.44
CA ASN A 22 15.01 14.68 -3.59
C ASN A 22 16.19 15.28 -4.37
N ALA A 23 17.27 15.69 -3.70
CA ALA A 23 18.51 16.11 -4.36
C ALA A 23 19.19 14.98 -5.15
N LYS A 24 18.87 13.71 -4.85
CA LYS A 24 19.27 12.52 -5.60
C LYS A 24 18.18 12.04 -6.59
N GLY A 25 17.13 12.83 -6.81
CA GLY A 25 16.02 12.45 -7.69
C GLY A 25 15.18 11.27 -7.18
N ILE A 26 15.21 11.00 -5.87
CA ILE A 26 14.42 9.95 -5.21
C ILE A 26 13.22 10.61 -4.55
N ALA A 27 12.02 10.30 -5.04
CA ALA A 27 10.76 10.71 -4.42
C ALA A 27 10.35 9.74 -3.31
N ILE A 28 9.75 10.27 -2.24
CA ILE A 28 9.25 9.48 -1.10
C ILE A 28 7.74 9.30 -1.25
N VAL A 29 7.29 8.05 -1.28
CA VAL A 29 5.87 7.69 -1.24
C VAL A 29 5.47 7.48 0.22
N GLY A 30 4.59 8.34 0.74
CA GLY A 30 3.94 8.18 2.02
C GLY A 30 2.75 7.22 1.94
N ASP A 31 2.19 6.88 3.09
CA ASP A 31 1.02 6.01 3.21
C ASP A 31 0.00 6.66 4.14
N LEU A 32 -1.22 6.86 3.65
CA LEU A 32 -2.27 7.56 4.35
C LEU A 32 -3.45 6.60 4.62
N PRO A 33 -3.53 6.03 5.85
CA PRO A 33 -4.69 5.27 6.31
C PRO A 33 -5.98 6.06 6.08
N ILE A 34 -7.03 5.46 5.51
CA ILE A 34 -8.27 6.22 5.31
C ILE A 34 -8.84 6.70 6.65
N PHE A 35 -8.89 5.83 7.66
CA PHE A 35 -9.44 6.15 8.98
C PHE A 35 -8.34 6.51 9.99
N VAL A 36 -8.73 7.20 11.05
CA VAL A 36 -7.87 7.53 12.20
C VAL A 36 -8.27 6.69 13.40
N SER A 37 -7.34 6.44 14.33
CA SER A 37 -7.67 5.73 15.58
C SER A 37 -8.71 6.50 16.39
N GLY A 38 -9.62 5.79 17.06
CA GLY A 38 -10.61 6.39 17.97
C GLY A 38 -9.96 7.13 19.15
N ASP A 39 -8.86 6.59 19.67
CA ASP A 39 -8.03 7.23 20.68
C ASP A 39 -6.92 8.05 19.99
N SER A 40 -7.31 9.21 19.44
CA SER A 40 -6.39 10.11 18.76
C SER A 40 -6.75 11.58 18.98
N VAL A 41 -5.75 12.45 18.84
CA VAL A 41 -5.95 13.91 18.86
C VAL A 41 -6.82 14.38 17.69
N ASP A 42 -6.76 13.69 16.55
CA ASP A 42 -7.61 13.95 15.38
C ASP A 42 -9.08 13.81 15.72
N VAL A 43 -9.45 12.69 16.33
CA VAL A 43 -10.81 12.44 16.78
C VAL A 43 -11.19 13.38 17.92
N TRP A 44 -10.34 13.55 18.94
CA TRP A 44 -10.64 14.39 20.10
C TRP A 44 -10.89 15.86 19.71
N SER A 45 -10.05 16.42 18.83
CA SER A 45 -10.15 17.83 18.44
C SER A 45 -11.14 18.10 17.31
N ASN A 46 -11.54 17.07 16.55
CA ASN A 46 -12.43 17.22 15.39
C ASN A 46 -13.63 16.25 15.43
N ARG A 47 -14.18 15.99 16.64
CA ARG A 47 -15.25 15.00 16.87
C ARG A 47 -16.44 15.08 15.92
N HIS A 48 -16.81 16.29 15.48
CA HIS A 48 -17.99 16.51 14.63
C HIS A 48 -17.81 15.98 13.19
N PHE A 49 -16.57 15.74 12.74
CA PHE A 49 -16.31 15.05 11.46
C PHE A 49 -16.42 13.53 11.55
N MET A 50 -16.68 12.98 12.74
CA MET A 50 -16.76 11.55 13.00
C MET A 50 -18.16 11.20 13.51
N LYS A 51 -18.63 9.98 13.25
CA LYS A 51 -19.87 9.47 13.82
C LYS A 51 -19.70 9.10 15.29
N ILE A 52 -19.70 10.10 16.15
CA ILE A 52 -19.50 9.97 17.61
C ILE A 52 -20.72 10.50 18.35
N GLY A 53 -21.24 9.70 19.26
CA GLY A 53 -22.38 10.00 20.11
C GLY A 53 -22.08 11.05 21.19
N LYS A 54 -23.14 11.50 21.87
CA LYS A 54 -23.05 12.45 22.99
C LYS A 54 -22.31 11.88 24.20
N ASP A 55 -22.34 10.57 24.35
CA ASP A 55 -21.59 9.78 25.33
C ASP A 55 -20.09 9.65 24.98
N SER A 56 -19.66 10.19 23.83
CA SER A 56 -18.28 10.10 23.32
C SER A 56 -17.87 8.72 22.84
N LEU A 57 -18.84 7.83 22.58
CA LEU A 57 -18.60 6.55 21.93
C LEU A 57 -18.89 6.68 20.42
N PRO A 58 -18.19 5.94 19.56
CA PRO A 58 -18.58 5.82 18.15
C PRO A 58 -20.02 5.30 18.04
N THR A 59 -20.77 5.78 17.06
CA THR A 59 -22.07 5.17 16.70
C THR A 59 -21.91 4.16 15.57
N GLY A 60 -20.87 4.29 14.76
CA GLY A 60 -20.44 3.34 13.75
C GLY A 60 -18.91 3.24 13.71
N ILE A 61 -18.41 2.03 13.46
CA ILE A 61 -16.99 1.71 13.35
C ILE A 61 -16.66 1.05 12.02
N ALA A 62 -15.42 1.24 11.59
CA ALA A 62 -14.92 0.75 10.33
C ALA A 62 -14.56 -0.74 10.38
N GLY A 63 -14.65 -1.36 9.22
CA GLY A 63 -14.19 -2.71 8.96
C GLY A 63 -14.31 -3.06 7.49
N VAL A 64 -14.27 -4.35 7.19
CA VAL A 64 -14.64 -4.92 5.89
C VAL A 64 -15.55 -6.13 6.10
N PRO A 65 -16.48 -6.40 5.16
CA PRO A 65 -17.39 -7.53 5.28
C PRO A 65 -16.64 -8.87 5.22
N PRO A 66 -17.31 -9.97 5.59
CA PRO A 66 -16.82 -11.31 5.28
C PRO A 66 -16.45 -11.49 3.81
N ASP A 67 -15.35 -12.19 3.58
CA ASP A 67 -14.88 -12.57 2.25
C ASP A 67 -14.27 -13.98 2.25
N ALA A 68 -13.69 -14.39 1.12
CA ALA A 68 -13.09 -15.71 0.96
C ALA A 68 -11.87 -15.95 1.87
N PHE A 69 -11.29 -14.89 2.44
CA PHE A 69 -10.10 -14.93 3.30
C PHE A 69 -10.45 -14.76 4.79
N SER A 70 -11.53 -14.06 5.12
CA SER A 70 -12.04 -13.88 6.47
C SER A 70 -13.54 -14.18 6.57
N PRO A 71 -13.95 -15.30 7.21
CA PRO A 71 -15.36 -15.68 7.29
C PRO A 71 -16.22 -14.71 8.12
N THR A 72 -15.61 -13.89 8.98
CA THR A 72 -16.29 -12.90 9.84
C THR A 72 -15.98 -11.46 9.44
N GLY A 73 -15.29 -11.26 8.31
CA GLY A 73 -14.74 -9.97 7.91
C GLY A 73 -13.63 -9.51 8.86
N GLN A 74 -13.31 -8.22 8.83
CA GLN A 74 -12.34 -7.63 9.75
C GLN A 74 -12.96 -6.41 10.41
N LEU A 75 -12.94 -6.37 11.74
CA LEU A 75 -13.42 -5.25 12.53
C LEU A 75 -12.21 -4.41 12.97
N TRP A 76 -12.06 -3.21 12.40
CA TRP A 76 -10.89 -2.37 12.67
C TRP A 76 -11.10 -1.46 13.87
N GLY A 77 -12.35 -1.10 14.16
CA GLY A 77 -12.71 -0.34 15.36
C GLY A 77 -12.50 1.17 15.27
N ASN A 78 -11.95 1.69 14.17
CA ASN A 78 -11.87 3.12 13.92
C ASN A 78 -13.27 3.74 13.84
N PRO A 79 -13.52 4.94 14.40
CA PRO A 79 -14.76 5.66 14.13
C PRO A 79 -14.86 6.00 12.65
N VAL A 80 -16.05 5.82 12.06
CA VAL A 80 -16.29 6.24 10.67
C VAL A 80 -16.56 7.74 10.58
N TYR A 81 -16.33 8.31 9.40
CA TYR A 81 -16.58 9.72 9.13
C TYR A 81 -18.06 10.07 9.08
N ASP A 82 -18.39 11.29 9.53
CA ASP A 82 -19.61 11.98 9.11
C ASP A 82 -19.32 12.73 7.81
N TRP A 83 -19.51 12.02 6.69
CA TRP A 83 -19.24 12.54 5.35
C TRP A 83 -20.11 13.73 4.94
N GLU A 84 -21.31 13.87 5.54
CA GLU A 84 -22.18 15.02 5.27
C GLU A 84 -21.61 16.28 5.92
N VAL A 85 -21.19 16.20 7.19
CA VAL A 85 -20.52 17.32 7.88
C VAL A 85 -19.20 17.67 7.19
N LEU A 86 -18.39 16.67 6.84
CA LEU A 86 -17.16 16.91 6.06
C LEU A 86 -17.46 17.64 4.75
N ARG A 87 -18.53 17.28 4.03
CA ARG A 87 -18.92 17.96 2.79
C ARG A 87 -19.36 19.40 3.03
N GLU A 88 -20.17 19.64 4.07
CA GLU A 88 -20.63 20.99 4.45
C GLU A 88 -19.45 21.93 4.77
N GLU A 89 -18.39 21.39 5.37
CA GLU A 89 -17.14 22.12 5.64
C GLU A 89 -16.08 21.99 4.55
N ASN A 90 -16.50 21.67 3.31
CA ASN A 90 -15.66 21.56 2.12
C ASN A 90 -14.42 20.68 2.30
N TYR A 91 -14.53 19.63 3.10
CA TYR A 91 -13.48 18.67 3.41
C TYR A 91 -12.22 19.31 4.00
N SER A 92 -12.37 20.44 4.69
CA SER A 92 -11.25 21.23 5.20
C SER A 92 -10.27 20.44 6.08
N TRP A 93 -10.78 19.48 6.86
CA TRP A 93 -9.95 18.57 7.66
C TRP A 93 -9.09 17.64 6.80
N TRP A 94 -9.69 17.02 5.78
CA TRP A 94 -8.97 16.16 4.83
C TRP A 94 -7.94 16.93 4.01
N ILE A 95 -8.27 18.14 3.59
CA ILE A 95 -7.33 19.01 2.86
C ILE A 95 -6.10 19.28 3.73
N LYS A 96 -6.28 19.71 4.99
CA LYS A 96 -5.17 19.95 5.93
C LYS A 96 -4.34 18.69 6.19
N ARG A 97 -5.00 17.54 6.30
CA ARG A 97 -4.35 16.24 6.48
C ARG A 97 -3.45 15.92 5.28
N ILE A 98 -3.97 16.05 4.06
CA ILE A 98 -3.21 15.79 2.82
C ILE A 98 -2.08 16.81 2.64
N GLU A 99 -2.33 18.10 2.90
CA GLU A 99 -1.28 19.14 2.88
C GLU A 99 -0.12 18.75 3.79
N ARG A 100 -0.44 18.33 5.02
CA ARG A 100 0.58 17.91 5.98
C ARG A 100 1.38 16.72 5.48
N GLU A 101 0.72 15.70 4.95
CA GLU A 101 1.42 14.51 4.45
C GLU A 101 2.30 14.81 3.23
N LEU A 102 1.87 15.70 2.33
CA LEU A 102 2.65 16.14 1.17
C LEU A 102 3.80 17.11 1.54
N GLU A 103 3.78 17.71 2.73
CA GLU A 103 5.00 18.35 3.24
C GLU A 103 6.08 17.31 3.57
N LEU A 104 5.67 16.15 4.09
CA LEU A 104 6.55 15.06 4.50
C LEU A 104 6.96 14.17 3.33
N THR A 105 6.10 13.97 2.35
CA THR A 105 6.30 13.02 1.24
C THR A 105 6.08 13.70 -0.10
N ASP A 106 6.39 13.03 -1.20
CA ASP A 106 6.21 13.58 -2.55
C ASP A 106 4.96 12.98 -3.24
N MET A 107 4.54 11.81 -2.78
CA MET A 107 3.35 11.09 -3.23
C MET A 107 2.68 10.37 -2.05
N LEU A 108 1.40 10.03 -2.17
CA LEU A 108 0.67 9.28 -1.12
C LEU A 108 0.01 8.03 -1.69
N ARG A 109 0.29 6.87 -1.09
CA ARG A 109 -0.66 5.75 -1.15
C ARG A 109 -1.86 6.11 -0.27
N ILE A 110 -3.05 6.08 -0.84
CA ILE A 110 -4.30 6.26 -0.11
C ILE A 110 -4.84 4.87 0.20
N ASP A 111 -4.64 4.44 1.44
CA ASP A 111 -5.07 3.14 1.95
C ASP A 111 -6.60 3.02 1.92
N HIS A 112 -7.11 1.82 1.63
CA HIS A 112 -8.53 1.53 1.54
C HIS A 112 -9.29 2.54 0.67
N PHE A 113 -8.77 2.85 -0.52
CA PHE A 113 -9.30 3.86 -1.43
C PHE A 113 -10.78 3.63 -1.75
N ARG A 114 -11.22 2.37 -1.80
CA ARG A 114 -12.62 2.03 -2.03
C ARG A 114 -13.57 2.69 -1.02
N GLY A 115 -13.07 3.00 0.19
CA GLY A 115 -13.73 3.72 1.28
C GLY A 115 -14.33 5.08 0.88
N PHE A 116 -13.78 5.73 -0.15
CA PHE A 116 -14.28 7.01 -0.66
C PHE A 116 -15.50 6.85 -1.59
N GLU A 117 -15.73 5.66 -2.13
CA GLU A 117 -16.91 5.33 -2.93
C GLU A 117 -18.04 4.83 -2.02
N ALA A 118 -17.72 3.86 -1.18
CA ALA A 118 -18.57 3.37 -0.09
C ALA A 118 -17.67 2.90 1.04
N TYR A 119 -18.16 2.72 2.25
CA TYR A 119 -17.38 2.11 3.33
C TYR A 119 -18.28 1.17 4.13
N TRP A 120 -17.68 0.16 4.74
CA TRP A 120 -18.40 -0.80 5.56
C TRP A 120 -18.52 -0.25 6.98
N GLU A 121 -19.76 0.07 7.38
CA GLU A 121 -20.08 0.63 8.68
C GLU A 121 -20.71 -0.43 9.56
N VAL A 122 -20.04 -0.78 10.65
CA VAL A 122 -20.52 -1.73 11.66
C VAL A 122 -21.03 -0.96 12.87
N PRO A 123 -22.20 -1.29 13.45
CA PRO A 123 -22.65 -0.70 14.70
C PRO A 123 -21.61 -0.85 15.81
N TYR A 124 -21.38 0.21 16.59
CA TYR A 124 -20.48 0.13 17.72
C TYR A 124 -21.00 -0.86 18.78
N GLY A 125 -20.11 -1.72 19.27
CA GLY A 125 -20.43 -2.77 20.24
C GLY A 125 -20.52 -4.18 19.66
N ASP A 126 -20.56 -4.32 18.33
CA ASP A 126 -20.48 -5.62 17.68
C ASP A 126 -19.09 -6.26 17.87
N ALA A 127 -19.06 -7.59 18.00
CA ALA A 127 -17.84 -8.36 18.18
C ALA A 127 -17.15 -8.72 16.85
N THR A 128 -17.89 -8.71 15.74
CA THR A 128 -17.41 -9.05 14.39
C THR A 128 -17.91 -8.00 13.38
N ALA A 129 -17.41 -8.05 12.15
CA ALA A 129 -17.83 -7.11 11.09
C ALA A 129 -19.09 -7.54 10.33
N GLU A 130 -19.67 -8.71 10.65
CA GLU A 130 -20.79 -9.30 9.90
C GLU A 130 -22.07 -8.45 9.93
N GLY A 131 -22.30 -7.74 11.04
CA GLY A 131 -23.48 -6.88 11.25
C GLY A 131 -23.44 -5.54 10.51
N GLY A 132 -22.37 -5.28 9.75
CA GLY A 132 -22.20 -4.01 9.05
C GLY A 132 -23.04 -3.84 7.78
N LYS A 133 -22.89 -2.68 7.15
CA LYS A 133 -23.52 -2.34 5.88
C LYS A 133 -22.65 -1.40 5.05
N TRP A 134 -22.77 -1.49 3.73
CA TRP A 134 -22.17 -0.52 2.82
C TRP A 134 -22.90 0.82 2.90
N ILE A 135 -22.16 1.87 3.24
CA ILE A 135 -22.63 3.26 3.23
C ILE A 135 -21.90 4.01 2.13
N LYS A 136 -22.63 4.68 1.24
CA LYS A 136 -22.03 5.49 0.17
C LYS A 136 -21.30 6.70 0.77
N ALA A 137 -20.10 6.96 0.28
CA ALA A 137 -19.33 8.17 0.56
C ALA A 137 -19.40 9.12 -0.65
N PRO A 138 -19.25 10.44 -0.46
CA PRO A 138 -19.35 11.42 -1.54
C PRO A 138 -18.03 11.53 -2.34
N GLY A 139 -17.47 10.41 -2.79
CA GLY A 139 -16.14 10.32 -3.43
C GLY A 139 -15.95 11.28 -4.60
N ASP A 140 -16.92 11.35 -5.52
CA ASP A 140 -16.84 12.26 -6.67
C ASP A 140 -16.70 13.73 -6.25
N HIS A 141 -17.48 14.16 -5.26
CA HIS A 141 -17.45 15.53 -4.76
C HIS A 141 -16.17 15.80 -3.95
N PHE A 142 -15.74 14.82 -3.15
CA PHE A 142 -14.49 14.87 -2.40
C PHE A 142 -13.30 15.06 -3.33
N PHE A 143 -13.09 14.15 -4.27
CA PHE A 143 -11.96 14.21 -5.19
C PHE A 143 -12.01 15.41 -6.12
N LYS A 144 -13.21 15.85 -6.55
CA LYS A 144 -13.35 17.12 -7.28
C LYS A 144 -12.85 18.30 -6.45
N THR A 145 -13.16 18.33 -5.16
CA THR A 145 -12.69 19.38 -4.24
C THR A 145 -11.18 19.35 -4.08
N LEU A 146 -10.59 18.15 -3.92
CA LEU A 146 -9.14 17.99 -3.87
C LEU A 146 -8.46 18.48 -5.16
N ARG A 147 -8.99 18.12 -6.33
CA ARG A 147 -8.44 18.60 -7.62
C ARG A 147 -8.51 20.12 -7.75
N ASN A 148 -9.59 20.75 -7.27
CA ASN A 148 -9.69 22.20 -7.27
C ASN A 148 -8.67 22.87 -6.33
N HIS A 149 -8.30 22.22 -5.23
CA HIS A 149 -7.36 22.74 -4.25
C HIS A 149 -5.89 22.50 -4.64
N PHE A 150 -5.55 21.26 -5.01
CA PHE A 150 -4.16 20.83 -5.29
C PHE A 150 -3.78 20.89 -6.78
N GLY A 151 -4.75 20.94 -7.69
CA GLY A 151 -4.54 20.84 -9.14
C GLY A 151 -4.22 19.41 -9.59
N HIS A 152 -3.09 18.88 -9.16
CA HIS A 152 -2.67 17.50 -9.38
C HIS A 152 -2.75 16.70 -8.07
N LEU A 153 -3.16 15.44 -8.16
CA LEU A 153 -3.24 14.52 -7.02
C LEU A 153 -2.13 13.47 -7.15
N PRO A 154 -1.00 13.62 -6.44
CA PRO A 154 0.13 12.69 -6.53
C PRO A 154 -0.14 11.41 -5.71
N PHE A 155 -1.26 10.73 -6.00
CA PHE A 155 -1.74 9.61 -5.20
C PHE A 155 -1.61 8.27 -5.92
N ILE A 156 -1.45 7.20 -5.15
CA ILE A 156 -1.64 5.80 -5.55
C ILE A 156 -2.87 5.31 -4.80
N ALA A 157 -3.84 4.76 -5.52
CA ALA A 157 -5.04 4.20 -4.92
C ALA A 157 -4.77 2.76 -4.48
N GLU A 158 -4.88 2.48 -3.17
CA GLU A 158 -4.98 1.12 -2.67
C GLU A 158 -6.38 0.58 -2.98
N ASP A 159 -6.47 -0.18 -4.06
CA ASP A 159 -7.69 -0.74 -4.62
C ASP A 159 -7.65 -2.28 -4.64
N LEU A 160 -7.22 -2.89 -3.53
CA LEU A 160 -7.20 -4.33 -3.37
C LEU A 160 -8.52 -4.85 -2.78
N GLY A 161 -8.71 -6.17 -2.83
CA GLY A 161 -9.92 -6.85 -2.38
C GLY A 161 -11.04 -6.85 -3.41
N VAL A 162 -12.29 -6.90 -2.95
CA VAL A 162 -13.47 -6.92 -3.82
C VAL A 162 -13.78 -5.49 -4.29
N ILE A 163 -13.32 -5.16 -5.49
CA ILE A 163 -13.51 -3.86 -6.13
C ILE A 163 -14.70 -3.89 -7.08
N THR A 164 -15.50 -2.82 -7.06
CA THR A 164 -16.67 -2.66 -7.93
C THR A 164 -16.36 -1.69 -9.08
N PRO A 165 -17.10 -1.73 -10.19
CA PRO A 165 -16.91 -0.79 -11.30
C PRO A 165 -16.99 0.69 -10.88
N GLU A 166 -17.75 1.02 -9.84
CA GLU A 166 -17.83 2.38 -9.31
C GLU A 166 -16.53 2.85 -8.65
N VAL A 167 -15.82 1.94 -7.96
CA VAL A 167 -14.51 2.24 -7.37
C VAL A 167 -13.46 2.43 -8.46
N GLU A 168 -13.49 1.57 -9.49
CA GLU A 168 -12.61 1.71 -10.67
C GLU A 168 -12.88 3.03 -11.38
N LEU A 169 -14.15 3.40 -11.59
CA LEU A 169 -14.52 4.68 -12.18
C LEU A 169 -14.06 5.87 -11.34
N LEU A 170 -14.17 5.80 -10.01
CA LEU A 170 -13.69 6.85 -9.11
C LEU A 170 -12.16 7.01 -9.22
N ARG A 171 -11.41 5.90 -9.25
CA ARG A 171 -9.96 5.89 -9.45
C ARG A 171 -9.57 6.47 -10.81
N ASP A 172 -10.17 5.96 -11.88
CA ASP A 172 -9.78 6.25 -13.26
C ASP A 172 -10.18 7.67 -13.68
N SER A 173 -11.35 8.16 -13.25
CA SER A 173 -11.78 9.55 -13.48
C SER A 173 -10.88 10.58 -12.78
N ASN A 174 -10.10 10.13 -11.79
CA ASN A 174 -9.07 10.91 -11.11
C ASN A 174 -7.65 10.65 -11.65
N ASN A 175 -7.50 9.77 -12.64
CA ASN A 175 -6.22 9.33 -13.20
C ASN A 175 -5.26 8.77 -12.15
N LEU A 176 -5.78 8.13 -11.10
CA LEU A 176 -4.96 7.57 -10.04
C LEU A 176 -4.45 6.18 -10.44
N PRO A 177 -3.14 5.90 -10.29
CA PRO A 177 -2.64 4.54 -10.43
C PRO A 177 -3.22 3.64 -9.33
N GLY A 178 -3.82 2.51 -9.74
CA GLY A 178 -4.20 1.42 -8.83
C GLY A 178 -3.01 0.53 -8.47
N MET A 179 -3.19 -0.38 -7.53
CA MET A 179 -2.17 -1.33 -7.09
C MET A 179 -2.33 -2.69 -7.78
N LYS A 180 -1.19 -3.34 -8.09
CA LYS A 180 -1.14 -4.72 -8.59
C LYS A 180 -0.18 -5.54 -7.75
N ILE A 181 -0.68 -6.58 -7.09
CA ILE A 181 0.13 -7.46 -6.22
C ILE A 181 0.32 -8.81 -6.89
N LEU A 182 1.53 -9.12 -7.34
CA LEU A 182 1.81 -10.33 -8.11
C LEU A 182 1.54 -11.62 -7.31
N GLN A 183 1.69 -11.61 -5.98
CA GLN A 183 1.32 -12.76 -5.13
C GLN A 183 -0.18 -13.13 -5.22
N PHE A 184 -1.05 -12.27 -5.75
CA PHE A 184 -2.49 -12.54 -5.95
C PHE A 184 -2.83 -13.08 -7.35
N ALA A 185 -1.82 -13.28 -8.21
CA ALA A 185 -2.03 -13.53 -9.64
C ALA A 185 -2.28 -15.00 -10.01
N PHE A 186 -1.81 -15.94 -9.18
CA PHE A 186 -1.64 -17.34 -9.60
C PHE A 186 -2.75 -18.28 -9.13
N ASN A 187 -3.99 -17.81 -9.11
CA ASN A 187 -5.14 -18.61 -8.66
C ASN A 187 -5.35 -19.84 -9.56
N PRO A 188 -5.36 -21.07 -9.01
CA PRO A 188 -5.65 -22.27 -9.78
C PRO A 188 -7.16 -22.39 -10.06
N LEU A 189 -7.52 -22.77 -11.29
CA LEU A 189 -8.89 -23.15 -11.70
C LEU A 189 -9.13 -24.67 -11.60
N GLY A 190 -8.20 -25.38 -10.98
CA GLY A 190 -8.12 -26.85 -10.98
C GLY A 190 -7.50 -27.42 -12.26
N GLU A 191 -7.04 -28.67 -12.15
CA GLU A 191 -6.34 -29.39 -13.23
C GLU A 191 -5.07 -28.66 -13.72
N GLY A 192 -4.42 -27.91 -12.83
CA GLY A 192 -3.22 -27.14 -13.16
C GLY A 192 -3.47 -25.93 -14.08
N ARG A 193 -4.71 -25.50 -14.26
CA ARG A 193 -5.04 -24.33 -15.09
C ARG A 193 -4.94 -23.04 -14.30
N LEU A 194 -4.43 -22.00 -14.96
CA LEU A 194 -4.32 -20.63 -14.43
C LEU A 194 -5.53 -19.80 -14.87
N GLU A 195 -6.06 -18.98 -13.97
CA GLU A 195 -6.99 -17.90 -14.31
C GLU A 195 -6.28 -16.79 -15.11
N VAL A 196 -6.23 -16.94 -16.44
CA VAL A 196 -5.44 -16.05 -17.31
C VAL A 196 -5.93 -14.59 -17.34
N GLU A 197 -7.20 -14.35 -17.03
CA GLU A 197 -7.79 -13.01 -16.96
C GLU A 197 -7.55 -12.33 -15.59
N ASN A 198 -6.85 -12.99 -14.66
CA ASN A 198 -6.58 -12.41 -13.35
C ASN A 198 -5.80 -11.09 -13.52
N PRO A 199 -6.33 -9.96 -13.01
CA PRO A 199 -5.76 -8.64 -13.26
C PRO A 199 -4.40 -8.43 -12.58
N TYR A 200 -3.98 -9.35 -11.69
CA TYR A 200 -2.69 -9.34 -11.02
C TYR A 200 -1.58 -10.07 -11.81
N LEU A 201 -1.90 -10.71 -12.93
CA LEU A 201 -0.89 -11.24 -13.86
C LEU A 201 -0.26 -10.09 -14.65
N THR A 202 1.08 -10.10 -14.75
CA THR A 202 1.85 -8.98 -15.33
C THR A 202 1.51 -8.63 -16.78
N HIS A 203 0.99 -9.59 -17.57
CA HIS A 203 0.54 -9.32 -18.95
C HIS A 203 -0.82 -8.60 -19.03
N ASN A 204 -1.58 -8.56 -17.93
CA ASN A 204 -2.85 -7.85 -17.81
C ASN A 204 -2.71 -6.46 -17.17
N TYR A 205 -1.48 -6.05 -16.84
CA TYR A 205 -1.25 -4.72 -16.26
C TYR A 205 -1.53 -3.62 -17.28
N VAL A 206 -2.06 -2.51 -16.78
CA VAL A 206 -2.12 -1.24 -17.50
C VAL A 206 -0.95 -0.35 -17.06
N GLU A 207 -0.57 0.63 -17.87
CA GLU A 207 0.55 1.50 -17.53
C GLU A 207 0.30 2.30 -16.24
N ASN A 208 -0.92 2.81 -16.05
CA ASN A 208 -1.27 3.61 -14.87
C ASN A 208 -1.55 2.71 -13.64
N CYS A 209 -0.53 2.00 -13.17
CA CYS A 209 -0.58 1.25 -11.92
C CYS A 209 0.77 1.27 -11.19
N ALA A 210 0.72 0.93 -9.91
CA ALA A 210 1.85 0.59 -9.08
C ALA A 210 1.88 -0.92 -8.84
N ALA A 211 2.86 -1.60 -9.41
CA ALA A 211 3.02 -3.04 -9.29
C ALA A 211 3.99 -3.40 -8.17
N TYR A 212 3.64 -4.44 -7.43
CA TYR A 212 4.39 -4.97 -6.29
C TYR A 212 4.50 -6.49 -6.44
N THR A 213 5.57 -7.07 -5.90
CA THR A 213 5.59 -8.52 -5.65
C THR A 213 4.62 -8.86 -4.53
N GLY A 214 4.81 -8.23 -3.38
CA GLY A 214 3.96 -8.20 -2.20
C GLY A 214 4.04 -6.83 -1.51
N THR A 215 3.13 -6.57 -0.58
CA THR A 215 3.14 -5.39 0.30
C THR A 215 3.71 -5.75 1.68
N HIS A 216 3.68 -4.82 2.63
CA HIS A 216 4.02 -5.10 4.03
C HIS A 216 3.05 -6.09 4.72
N ASP A 217 1.82 -6.23 4.21
CA ASP A 217 0.83 -7.18 4.73
C ASP A 217 1.00 -8.60 4.17
N ASN A 218 1.77 -8.74 3.09
CA ASN A 218 2.07 -10.01 2.49
C ASN A 218 3.27 -10.68 3.18
N ASP A 219 3.39 -11.99 3.02
CA ASP A 219 4.66 -12.66 3.31
C ASP A 219 5.72 -12.21 2.30
N THR A 220 6.99 -12.42 2.63
CA THR A 220 8.08 -12.34 1.64
C THR A 220 7.75 -13.23 0.45
N THR A 221 8.19 -12.87 -0.75
CA THR A 221 7.89 -13.64 -1.96
C THR A 221 8.46 -15.06 -1.87
N ARG A 222 9.65 -15.24 -1.25
CA ARG A 222 10.21 -16.57 -0.98
C ARG A 222 9.38 -17.34 0.05
N GLY A 223 8.98 -16.71 1.15
CA GLY A 223 8.13 -17.33 2.18
C GLY A 223 6.76 -17.73 1.64
N TRP A 224 6.12 -16.83 0.88
CA TRP A 224 4.87 -17.08 0.15
C TRP A 224 5.02 -18.28 -0.79
N TYR A 225 6.04 -18.27 -1.66
CA TYR A 225 6.25 -19.34 -2.65
C TYR A 225 6.47 -20.71 -2.00
N ALA A 226 7.26 -20.76 -0.92
CA ALA A 226 7.54 -21.99 -0.18
C ALA A 226 6.27 -22.63 0.42
N LYS A 227 5.28 -21.81 0.78
CA LYS A 227 4.01 -22.24 1.38
C LYS A 227 2.95 -22.64 0.36
N LEU A 228 3.16 -22.35 -0.94
CA LEU A 228 2.20 -22.70 -1.97
C LEU A 228 2.05 -24.21 -2.13
N PRO A 229 0.83 -24.71 -2.43
CA PRO A 229 0.63 -26.06 -2.93
C PRO A 229 1.41 -26.30 -4.24
N GLU A 230 1.76 -27.57 -4.51
CA GLU A 230 2.54 -27.92 -5.70
C GLU A 230 1.85 -27.52 -7.02
N GLU A 231 0.52 -27.66 -7.10
CA GLU A 231 -0.25 -27.22 -8.28
C GLU A 231 -0.03 -25.74 -8.59
N THR A 232 -0.05 -24.88 -7.56
CA THR A 232 0.18 -23.43 -7.72
C THR A 232 1.65 -23.13 -8.01
N ARG A 233 2.60 -23.83 -7.38
CA ARG A 233 4.03 -23.67 -7.71
C ARG A 233 4.33 -24.01 -9.17
N ASP A 234 3.72 -25.08 -9.69
CA ASP A 234 3.83 -25.46 -11.09
C ASP A 234 3.31 -24.38 -12.04
N ILE A 235 2.15 -23.79 -11.72
CA ILE A 235 1.60 -22.65 -12.47
C ILE A 235 2.59 -21.48 -12.50
N VAL A 236 3.17 -21.11 -11.35
CA VAL A 236 4.16 -20.02 -11.26
C VAL A 236 5.39 -20.34 -12.11
N ARG A 237 5.95 -21.54 -12.01
CA ARG A 237 7.13 -21.96 -12.79
C ARG A 237 6.87 -21.94 -14.29
N ARG A 238 5.70 -22.39 -14.74
CA ARG A 238 5.31 -22.35 -16.16
C ARG A 238 5.11 -20.93 -16.65
N TYR A 239 4.42 -20.09 -15.88
CA TYR A 239 4.16 -18.70 -16.25
C TYR A 239 5.46 -17.88 -16.36
N LEU A 240 6.38 -18.05 -15.40
CA LEU A 240 7.65 -17.33 -15.35
C LEU A 240 8.78 -18.01 -16.12
N SER A 241 8.58 -19.23 -16.59
CA SER A 241 9.60 -20.09 -17.22
C SER A 241 10.86 -20.25 -16.35
N CYS A 242 10.67 -20.69 -15.10
CA CYS A 242 11.74 -20.76 -14.10
C CYS A 242 11.72 -22.06 -13.27
N SER A 243 12.79 -22.26 -12.48
CA SER A 243 12.85 -23.31 -11.44
C SER A 243 12.22 -22.85 -10.12
N ASP A 244 11.99 -23.77 -9.19
CA ASP A 244 11.53 -23.44 -7.83
C ASP A 244 12.48 -22.47 -7.11
N GLU A 245 13.78 -22.74 -7.17
CA GLU A 245 14.80 -21.95 -6.48
C GLU A 245 14.83 -20.49 -6.95
N SER A 246 14.59 -20.29 -8.24
CA SER A 246 14.66 -18.98 -8.90
C SER A 246 13.31 -18.28 -9.01
N ALA A 247 12.20 -18.92 -8.63
CA ALA A 247 10.85 -18.36 -8.75
C ALA A 247 10.67 -17.02 -8.01
N PRO A 248 11.13 -16.84 -6.75
CA PRO A 248 11.01 -15.54 -6.09
C PRO A 248 11.70 -14.41 -6.85
N TRP A 249 12.89 -14.68 -7.38
CA TRP A 249 13.62 -13.71 -8.19
C TRP A 249 12.95 -13.42 -9.54
N HIS A 250 12.37 -14.43 -10.19
CA HIS A 250 11.63 -14.25 -11.43
C HIS A 250 10.33 -13.47 -11.24
N MET A 251 9.72 -13.54 -10.06
CA MET A 251 8.58 -12.67 -9.71
C MET A 251 9.02 -11.21 -9.59
N VAL A 252 10.11 -10.93 -8.88
CA VAL A 252 10.69 -9.57 -8.82
C VAL A 252 11.00 -9.06 -10.23
N ARG A 253 11.64 -9.89 -11.05
CA ARG A 253 11.99 -9.58 -12.44
C ARG A 253 10.75 -9.30 -13.30
N SER A 254 9.66 -10.04 -13.12
CA SER A 254 8.44 -9.86 -13.92
C SER A 254 7.68 -8.58 -13.56
N VAL A 255 7.69 -8.18 -12.28
CA VAL A 255 7.18 -6.86 -11.85
C VAL A 255 8.00 -5.74 -12.49
N MET A 256 9.33 -5.83 -12.45
CA MET A 256 10.22 -4.85 -13.10
C MET A 256 10.06 -4.82 -14.63
N ALA A 257 9.82 -5.96 -15.26
CA ALA A 257 9.60 -6.05 -16.71
C ALA A 257 8.21 -5.59 -17.16
N SER A 258 7.27 -5.44 -16.23
CA SER A 258 5.88 -5.11 -16.56
C SER A 258 5.73 -3.69 -17.10
N VAL A 259 4.56 -3.40 -17.68
CA VAL A 259 4.20 -2.07 -18.18
C VAL A 259 3.86 -1.05 -17.09
N ALA A 260 3.81 -1.47 -15.82
CA ALA A 260 3.41 -0.61 -14.71
C ALA A 260 4.30 0.64 -14.61
N ARG A 261 3.70 1.81 -14.40
CA ARG A 261 4.43 3.07 -14.21
C ARG A 261 5.37 2.96 -13.02
N TYR A 262 4.89 2.42 -11.90
CA TYR A 262 5.69 2.19 -10.70
C TYR A 262 5.87 0.70 -10.46
N ALA A 263 7.11 0.28 -10.18
CA ALA A 263 7.44 -1.08 -9.74
C ALA A 263 8.09 -0.95 -8.37
N ILE A 264 7.43 -1.44 -7.32
CA ILE A 264 7.81 -1.26 -5.93
C ILE A 264 8.08 -2.65 -5.32
N ILE A 265 9.32 -2.88 -4.92
CA ILE A 265 9.78 -4.18 -4.42
C ILE A 265 10.15 -4.03 -2.94
N PRO A 266 9.55 -4.82 -2.02
CA PRO A 266 9.97 -4.88 -0.62
C PRO A 266 11.44 -5.25 -0.52
N LEU A 267 12.18 -4.62 0.40
CA LEU A 267 13.61 -4.87 0.55
C LEU A 267 13.90 -6.34 0.92
N GLN A 268 12.98 -6.99 1.64
CA GLN A 268 13.03 -8.42 1.94
C GLN A 268 13.07 -9.30 0.68
N ASP A 269 12.39 -8.89 -0.39
CA ASP A 269 12.39 -9.61 -1.66
C ASP A 269 13.67 -9.37 -2.45
N VAL A 270 14.23 -8.15 -2.38
CA VAL A 270 15.55 -7.85 -2.96
C VAL A 270 16.65 -8.68 -2.26
N LEU A 271 16.55 -8.80 -0.93
CA LEU A 271 17.42 -9.64 -0.10
C LEU A 271 17.05 -11.12 -0.13
N ASN A 272 15.96 -11.47 -0.81
CA ASN A 272 15.50 -12.83 -1.01
C ASN A 272 15.30 -13.62 0.30
N LEU A 273 14.80 -12.96 1.35
CA LEU A 273 14.60 -13.48 2.70
C LEU A 273 13.36 -14.37 2.82
N SER A 274 13.31 -15.22 3.84
CA SER A 274 12.17 -16.10 4.11
C SER A 274 11.09 -15.43 4.99
N SER A 275 10.06 -16.17 5.38
CA SER A 275 8.94 -15.68 6.21
C SER A 275 9.33 -15.06 7.54
N GLU A 276 10.54 -15.32 8.06
CA GLU A 276 11.04 -14.65 9.26
C GLU A 276 11.21 -13.14 9.11
N ALA A 277 11.27 -12.64 7.87
CA ALA A 277 11.37 -11.23 7.55
C ALA A 277 10.02 -10.57 7.19
N ARG A 278 8.90 -11.28 7.37
CA ARG A 278 7.57 -10.71 7.11
C ARG A 278 7.34 -9.48 7.99
N MET A 279 6.84 -8.39 7.39
CA MET A 279 6.64 -7.13 8.12
C MET A 279 5.37 -7.14 8.98
N ASN A 280 4.24 -7.57 8.43
CA ASN A 280 2.98 -7.62 9.15
C ASN A 280 2.16 -8.86 8.74
N THR A 281 1.47 -9.46 9.72
CA THR A 281 0.42 -10.45 9.47
C THR A 281 -0.94 -9.85 9.84
N PRO A 282 -1.78 -9.49 8.85
CA PRO A 282 -3.10 -8.92 9.10
C PRO A 282 -3.96 -9.77 10.04
N GLY A 283 -4.74 -9.11 10.89
CA GLY A 283 -5.59 -9.76 11.89
C GLY A 283 -4.87 -10.30 13.13
N THR A 284 -3.56 -10.04 13.27
CA THR A 284 -2.77 -10.41 14.46
C THR A 284 -2.23 -9.17 15.18
N CYS A 285 -2.03 -9.27 16.49
CA CYS A 285 -1.36 -8.27 17.31
C CYS A 285 -0.19 -8.95 18.03
N GLY A 286 0.97 -8.28 18.11
CA GLY A 286 2.14 -8.82 18.81
C GLY A 286 3.44 -8.18 18.37
N GLU A 287 4.53 -8.57 19.04
CA GLU A 287 5.90 -8.08 18.81
C GLU A 287 6.48 -8.52 17.45
N GLU A 288 5.85 -9.52 16.82
CA GLU A 288 6.26 -10.05 15.50
C GLU A 288 5.91 -9.10 14.34
N ASN A 289 4.93 -8.21 14.53
CA ASN A 289 4.55 -7.24 13.51
C ASN A 289 5.39 -5.96 13.65
N TRP A 290 5.79 -5.37 12.53
CA TRP A 290 6.53 -4.12 12.43
C TRP A 290 7.92 -4.13 13.09
N SER A 291 8.50 -5.33 13.30
CA SER A 291 9.76 -5.51 14.01
C SER A 291 10.93 -5.95 13.14
N TRP A 292 10.70 -6.37 11.88
CA TRP A 292 11.80 -6.67 10.96
C TRP A 292 12.67 -5.42 10.72
N GLN A 293 13.99 -5.61 10.76
CA GLN A 293 14.97 -4.57 10.54
C GLN A 293 16.04 -5.04 9.58
N LEU A 294 16.47 -4.12 8.72
CA LEU A 294 17.64 -4.27 7.87
C LEU A 294 18.91 -4.14 8.72
N THR A 295 19.88 -5.02 8.49
CA THR A 295 21.21 -4.89 9.14
C THR A 295 22.23 -4.24 8.21
N GLU A 296 23.29 -3.67 8.78
CA GLU A 296 24.37 -3.04 8.02
C GLU A 296 25.08 -4.06 7.12
N GLU A 297 25.23 -5.31 7.58
CA GLU A 297 25.87 -6.37 6.78
C GLU A 297 25.08 -6.74 5.52
N GLN A 298 23.76 -6.51 5.51
CA GLN A 298 22.91 -6.71 4.35
C GLN A 298 23.07 -5.59 3.30
N LEU A 299 23.56 -4.41 3.71
CA LEU A 299 23.88 -3.29 2.83
C LEU A 299 25.31 -3.41 2.28
N ASN A 300 25.48 -4.29 1.31
CA ASN A 300 26.79 -4.60 0.73
C ASN A 300 26.82 -4.47 -0.81
N ARG A 301 27.97 -4.78 -1.41
CA ARG A 301 28.15 -4.67 -2.87
C ARG A 301 27.27 -5.65 -3.66
N GLU A 302 26.91 -6.79 -3.06
CA GLU A 302 26.03 -7.78 -3.68
C GLU A 302 24.63 -7.19 -3.86
N ILE A 303 24.04 -6.59 -2.81
CA ILE A 303 22.71 -5.99 -2.93
C ILE A 303 22.69 -4.84 -3.95
N THR A 304 23.74 -4.03 -4.00
CA THR A 304 23.90 -2.97 -5.01
C THR A 304 23.92 -3.55 -6.42
N THR A 305 24.69 -4.62 -6.63
CA THR A 305 24.76 -5.31 -7.94
C THR A 305 23.41 -5.92 -8.32
N THR A 306 22.71 -6.52 -7.36
CA THR A 306 21.36 -7.07 -7.51
C THR A 306 20.37 -5.99 -7.93
N LEU A 307 20.36 -4.82 -7.28
CA LEU A 307 19.49 -3.69 -7.62
C LEU A 307 19.75 -3.18 -9.05
N ILE A 308 21.00 -3.08 -9.47
CA ILE A 308 21.34 -2.61 -10.82
C ILE A 308 20.93 -3.64 -11.88
N ASN A 309 21.21 -4.92 -11.65
CA ASN A 309 20.80 -6.00 -12.56
C ASN A 309 19.27 -6.15 -12.62
N MET A 310 18.56 -5.74 -11.57
CA MET A 310 17.11 -5.72 -11.52
C MET A 310 16.49 -4.54 -12.27
N THR A 311 17.14 -3.37 -12.27
CA THR A 311 16.55 -2.12 -12.80
C THR A 311 17.01 -1.77 -14.21
N ALA A 312 18.31 -1.92 -14.51
CA ALA A 312 18.89 -1.47 -15.78
C ALA A 312 18.36 -2.16 -17.03
N PRO A 313 18.14 -3.50 -17.06
CA PRO A 313 17.62 -4.19 -18.24
C PRO A 313 16.20 -3.76 -18.63
N PHE A 314 15.44 -3.19 -17.70
CA PHE A 314 14.05 -2.77 -17.92
C PHE A 314 13.89 -1.25 -17.98
N GLY A 315 15.00 -0.50 -18.01
CA GLY A 315 14.97 0.96 -18.07
C GLY A 315 14.43 1.64 -16.81
N ARG A 316 14.55 0.98 -15.65
CA ARG A 316 14.09 1.48 -14.34
C ARG A 316 15.24 1.96 -13.45
N ASP A 317 16.42 2.20 -14.04
CA ASP A 317 17.65 2.54 -13.34
C ASP A 317 17.83 4.05 -13.11
N GLY A 318 16.90 4.90 -13.54
CA GLY A 318 16.98 6.35 -13.32
C GLY A 318 18.20 7.04 -13.95
N GLY A 319 18.91 6.40 -14.88
CA GLY A 319 20.16 6.91 -15.45
C GLY A 319 21.41 6.59 -14.63
N TYR A 320 21.30 5.76 -13.57
CA TYR A 320 22.41 5.35 -12.71
C TYR A 320 23.28 4.22 -13.28
N LYS A 321 23.08 3.83 -14.55
CA LYS A 321 23.87 2.81 -15.26
C LYS A 321 25.39 3.02 -15.20
N ASP A 322 25.84 4.26 -15.07
CA ASP A 322 27.27 4.60 -15.03
C ASP A 322 27.95 4.27 -13.68
N LEU A 323 27.19 3.96 -12.61
CA LEU A 323 27.74 3.62 -11.29
C LEU A 323 28.60 2.34 -11.29
N LEU A 324 28.35 1.40 -12.23
CA LEU A 324 29.16 0.18 -12.36
C LEU A 324 30.45 0.39 -13.16
N LEU A 325 30.56 1.49 -13.92
CA LEU A 325 31.74 1.77 -14.74
C LEU A 325 32.83 2.54 -13.98
N SER A 326 32.50 3.09 -12.81
CA SER A 326 33.49 3.62 -11.87
C SER A 326 33.85 2.56 -10.85
N ASP A 327 35.13 2.20 -10.75
CA ASP A 327 35.72 1.28 -9.75
C ASP A 327 35.60 1.74 -8.27
N GLY A 328 34.65 2.62 -7.96
CA GLY A 328 34.43 3.19 -6.63
C GLY A 328 32.94 3.34 -6.35
N VAL A 329 32.26 2.23 -6.11
CA VAL A 329 31.05 2.29 -5.29
C VAL A 329 31.55 2.39 -3.86
N GLU A 330 31.73 3.63 -3.37
CA GLU A 330 31.71 3.86 -1.93
C GLU A 330 30.32 3.44 -1.45
N VAL A 331 30.26 2.30 -0.76
CA VAL A 331 29.11 1.93 0.03
C VAL A 331 28.98 3.03 1.08
N LEU A 332 27.88 3.79 1.02
CA LEU A 332 27.56 4.85 1.99
C LEU A 332 27.31 4.27 3.37
#